data_AF-A0A924INZ4-F1
#
_entry.id   AF-A0A924INZ4-F1
#
_cell.length_a   1.000
_cell.length_b   1.000
_cell.length_c   1.000
_cell.angle_alpha   90.00
_cell.angle_beta   90.00
_cell.angle_gamma   90.00
#
_symmetry.space_group_name_H-M   'P 1'
#
loop_
_entity.id
_entity.type
_entity.pdbx_description
1 polymer ?
#
loop_
_entity_poly.entity_id
_entity_poly.type
_entity_poly.pdbx_seq_one_letter_code
_entity_poly.pdbx_strand_id
1 'polypeptide(L)'
;MNAKFTDLTNKITDEIIDLSRQLDNEQETWRDVMARVPDSSSNGVSAGYVSKPTTASNIELVTDIQAPPTEQTARLRIWAIETTSDSDRNERFNNIQVTYHLDYGKAHAIIEQTKLVTRDTLSLLAHDPSNYIESIVISDLTGMVAATGELLGKRYELDLDDLRNMTEEICNEVVAVMNVVLARLKLSAGNT
;
A
#
# COMPACT_ATOMS: atom_id res chain seq x y z
N MET A 1 -9.16 17.84 -2.65
CA MET A 1 -8.76 17.04 -1.47
C MET A 1 -8.23 18.00 -0.42
N ASN A 2 -8.45 17.72 0.86
CA ASN A 2 -7.93 18.54 1.96
C ASN A 2 -6.39 18.47 1.98
N ALA A 3 -5.71 19.62 1.86
CA ALA A 3 -4.25 19.69 1.79
C ALA A 3 -3.55 19.00 2.97
N LYS A 4 -4.11 19.11 4.19
CA LYS A 4 -3.56 18.44 5.38
C LYS A 4 -3.61 16.91 5.26
N PHE A 5 -4.66 16.40 4.65
CA PHE A 5 -4.83 14.96 4.44
C PHE A 5 -3.86 14.42 3.38
N THR A 6 -3.67 15.18 2.30
CA THR A 6 -2.67 14.87 1.27
C THR A 6 -1.26 14.86 1.86
N ASP A 7 -0.87 15.90 2.60
CA ASP A 7 0.44 15.98 3.24
C ASP A 7 0.70 14.80 4.20
N LEU A 8 -0.31 14.40 4.97
CA LEU A 8 -0.16 13.29 5.90
C LEU A 8 -0.12 11.94 5.20
N THR A 9 -0.96 11.73 4.18
CA THR A 9 -0.92 10.50 3.37
C THR A 9 0.45 10.35 2.72
N ASN A 10 1.00 11.44 2.19
CA ASN A 10 2.35 11.46 1.62
C ASN A 10 3.43 11.11 2.66
N LYS A 11 3.33 11.64 3.88
CA LYS A 11 4.23 11.22 4.98
C LYS A 11 4.10 9.74 5.30
N ILE A 12 2.89 9.20 5.34
CA ILE A 12 2.66 7.77 5.60
C ILE A 12 3.21 6.91 4.47
N THR A 13 3.05 7.36 3.22
CA THR A 13 3.64 6.73 2.05
C THR A 13 5.16 6.67 2.16
N ASP A 14 5.82 7.77 2.54
CA ASP A 14 7.27 7.79 2.77
C ASP A 14 7.67 6.81 3.88
N GLU A 15 6.90 6.75 4.96
CA GLU A 15 7.15 5.83 6.07
C GLU A 15 6.99 4.35 5.66
N ILE A 16 6.05 4.03 4.78
CA ILE A 16 5.91 2.68 4.20
C ILE A 16 7.10 2.36 3.28
N ILE A 17 7.52 3.32 2.46
CA ILE A 17 8.72 3.17 1.61
C ILE A 17 9.96 2.98 2.49
N ASP A 18 10.09 3.69 3.60
CA ASP A 18 11.20 3.59 4.54
C ASP A 18 11.19 2.28 5.33
N LEU A 19 10.02 1.77 5.71
CA LEU A 19 9.88 0.43 6.28
C LEU A 19 10.48 -0.64 5.37
N SER A 20 10.35 -0.47 4.04
CA SER A 20 10.99 -1.38 3.09
C SER A 20 12.52 -1.37 3.14
N ARG A 21 13.17 -0.33 3.70
CA ARG A 21 14.62 -0.32 3.96
C ARG A 21 15.01 -1.17 5.16
N GLN A 22 14.14 -1.24 6.16
CA GLN A 22 14.41 -1.99 7.40
C GLN A 22 14.22 -3.49 7.21
N LEU A 23 13.24 -3.87 6.38
CA LEU A 23 12.89 -5.27 6.11
C LEU A 23 13.77 -5.91 5.03
N ASP A 24 15.09 -5.64 5.03
CA ASP A 24 16.10 -5.89 3.96
C ASP A 24 16.22 -7.37 3.51
N ASN A 25 15.13 -7.91 2.99
CA ASN A 25 14.91 -9.30 2.61
C ASN A 25 14.51 -9.37 1.15
N GLU A 26 14.86 -10.50 0.53
CA GLU A 26 14.59 -10.90 -0.84
C GLU A 26 13.43 -10.14 -1.49
N GLN A 27 13.78 -9.09 -2.24
CA GLN A 27 12.82 -8.40 -3.09
C GLN A 27 12.62 -9.25 -4.34
N GLU A 28 11.39 -9.70 -4.55
CA GLU A 28 10.99 -10.28 -5.82
C GLU A 28 10.29 -9.22 -6.65
N THR A 29 10.47 -9.25 -7.97
CA THR A 29 9.72 -8.32 -8.81
C THR A 29 8.25 -8.74 -8.87
N TRP A 30 7.33 -7.78 -9.01
CA TRP A 30 5.91 -8.09 -9.19
C TRP A 30 5.70 -9.00 -10.42
N ARG A 31 6.54 -8.85 -11.45
CA ARG A 31 6.58 -9.74 -12.61
C ARG A 31 6.86 -11.20 -12.23
N ASP A 32 7.82 -11.45 -11.33
CA ASP A 32 8.14 -12.80 -10.87
C ASP A 32 6.99 -13.42 -10.06
N VAL A 33 6.29 -12.60 -9.27
CA VAL A 33 5.09 -13.02 -8.53
C VAL A 33 3.97 -13.41 -9.49
N MET A 34 3.64 -12.56 -10.46
CA MET A 34 2.59 -12.82 -11.46
C MET A 34 2.92 -14.00 -12.37
N ALA A 35 4.20 -14.27 -12.67
CA ALA A 35 4.60 -15.44 -13.43
C ALA A 35 4.29 -16.77 -12.69
N ARG A 36 4.25 -16.75 -11.34
CA ARG A 36 3.91 -17.92 -10.53
C ARG A 36 2.42 -18.02 -10.21
N VAL A 37 1.70 -16.89 -10.20
CA VAL A 37 0.24 -16.83 -9.98
C VAL A 37 -0.39 -16.17 -11.22
N PRO A 38 -0.55 -16.91 -12.32
CA PRO A 38 -1.10 -16.37 -13.55
C PRO A 38 -2.62 -16.23 -13.42
N ASP A 39 -3.08 -15.16 -12.78
CA ASP A 39 -4.46 -14.70 -12.93
C ASP A 39 -4.60 -13.94 -14.27
N SER A 40 -5.67 -14.23 -15.00
CA SER A 40 -5.90 -13.88 -16.40
C SER A 40 -6.09 -12.38 -16.70
N SER A 41 -5.92 -11.49 -15.70
CA SER A 41 -6.06 -10.04 -15.84
C SER A 41 -4.74 -9.29 -16.05
N SER A 42 -3.58 -9.97 -16.01
CA SER A 42 -2.28 -9.32 -15.81
C SER A 42 -1.43 -9.02 -17.05
N ASN A 43 -2.01 -8.92 -18.24
CA ASN A 43 -1.26 -8.56 -19.46
C ASN A 43 -0.93 -7.05 -19.56
N GLY A 44 -1.11 -6.30 -18.48
CA GLY A 44 -0.70 -4.91 -18.35
C GLY A 44 0.78 -4.80 -18.01
N VAL A 45 1.50 -3.95 -18.72
CA VAL A 45 2.91 -3.65 -18.46
C VAL A 45 3.04 -3.16 -17.01
N SER A 46 3.82 -3.90 -16.20
CA SER A 46 4.04 -3.62 -14.77
C SER A 46 5.53 -3.66 -14.41
N ALA A 47 5.91 -2.84 -13.42
CA ALA A 47 7.21 -2.86 -12.76
C ALA A 47 7.03 -2.57 -11.27
N GLY A 48 7.66 -3.37 -10.42
CA GLY A 48 7.47 -3.27 -8.97
C GLY A 48 8.18 -4.38 -8.23
N TYR A 49 8.08 -4.38 -6.91
CA TYR A 49 8.60 -5.44 -6.06
C TYR A 49 7.65 -5.80 -4.91
N VAL A 50 7.85 -7.00 -4.38
CA VAL A 50 7.28 -7.49 -3.12
C VAL A 50 8.44 -7.83 -2.20
N SER A 51 8.42 -7.30 -0.98
CA SER A 51 9.28 -7.83 0.09
C SER A 51 8.57 -9.02 0.72
N LYS A 52 9.20 -10.20 0.67
CA LYS A 52 8.64 -11.36 1.37
C LYS A 52 8.78 -11.20 2.89
N PRO A 53 7.78 -11.65 3.66
CA PRO A 53 7.94 -11.75 5.10
C PRO A 53 9.09 -12.72 5.42
N THR A 54 10.10 -12.26 6.14
CA THR A 54 11.02 -13.17 6.84
C THR A 54 10.29 -13.91 7.93
N THR A 55 10.81 -15.07 8.33
CA THR A 55 10.36 -15.81 9.53
C THR A 55 10.29 -14.95 10.80
N ALA A 56 11.01 -13.83 10.88
CA ALA A 56 10.96 -12.88 12.00
C ALA A 56 9.91 -11.76 11.84
N SER A 57 9.47 -11.43 10.62
CA SER A 57 8.55 -10.30 10.35
C SER A 57 7.36 -10.81 9.54
N ASN A 58 6.15 -10.72 10.09
CA ASN A 58 4.92 -11.04 9.36
C ASN A 58 4.44 -9.88 8.46
N ILE A 59 5.37 -9.04 8.00
CA ILE A 59 5.08 -7.88 7.17
C ILE A 59 5.40 -8.20 5.72
N GLU A 60 4.44 -7.93 4.86
CA GLU A 60 4.61 -7.91 3.42
C GLU A 60 4.45 -6.47 2.94
N LEU A 61 5.42 -6.00 2.16
CA LEU A 61 5.34 -4.72 1.46
C LEU A 61 5.27 -5.00 -0.03
N VAL A 62 4.22 -4.48 -0.65
CA VAL A 62 4.03 -4.55 -2.10
C VAL A 62 4.14 -3.15 -2.64
N THR A 63 4.99 -2.95 -3.64
CA THR A 63 4.96 -1.73 -4.42
C THR A 63 4.99 -2.02 -5.90
N ASP A 64 4.02 -1.48 -6.63
CA ASP A 64 3.80 -1.81 -8.03
C ASP A 64 3.40 -0.56 -8.84
N ILE A 65 3.98 -0.43 -10.02
CA ILE A 65 3.62 0.55 -11.04
C ILE A 65 2.98 -0.20 -12.20
N GLN A 66 1.76 0.18 -12.56
CA GLN A 66 1.01 -0.39 -13.67
C GLN A 66 0.75 0.68 -14.72
N ALA A 67 1.04 0.37 -15.98
CA ALA A 67 0.65 1.20 -17.12
C ALA A 67 0.20 0.28 -18.27
N PRO A 68 -1.03 -0.25 -18.23
CA PRO A 68 -1.50 -1.18 -19.23
C PRO A 68 -1.54 -0.52 -20.63
N PRO A 69 -1.02 -1.15 -21.69
CA PRO A 69 -0.91 -0.55 -23.02
C PRO A 69 -2.26 -0.23 -23.67
N THR A 70 -3.33 -0.84 -23.16
CA THR A 70 -4.71 -0.65 -23.63
C THR A 70 -5.49 0.37 -22.82
N GLU A 71 -4.91 0.89 -21.74
CA GLU A 71 -5.54 1.86 -20.85
C GLU A 71 -4.83 3.22 -20.97
N GLN A 72 -5.56 4.30 -20.71
CA GLN A 72 -4.96 5.64 -20.58
C GLN A 72 -4.63 5.97 -19.12
N THR A 73 -4.61 4.96 -18.25
CA THR A 73 -4.42 5.10 -16.82
C THR A 73 -3.16 4.37 -16.41
N ALA A 74 -2.32 5.07 -15.65
CA ALA A 74 -1.21 4.46 -14.93
C ALA A 74 -1.40 4.63 -13.43
N ARG A 75 -0.92 3.66 -12.66
CA ARG A 75 -1.11 3.60 -11.21
C ARG A 75 0.18 3.25 -10.51
N LEU A 76 0.42 3.88 -9.37
CA LEU A 76 1.37 3.43 -8.35
C LEU A 76 0.56 2.92 -7.16
N ARG A 77 0.82 1.67 -6.76
CA ARG A 77 0.23 1.07 -5.57
C ARG A 77 1.33 0.84 -4.56
N ILE A 78 1.20 1.44 -3.39
CA ILE A 78 2.09 1.24 -2.24
C ILE A 78 1.24 0.60 -1.15
N TRP A 79 1.68 -0.58 -0.69
CA TRP A 79 0.90 -1.39 0.23
C TRP A 79 1.81 -1.99 1.30
N ALA A 80 1.41 -1.82 2.55
CA ALA A 80 1.97 -2.54 3.69
C ALA A 80 0.90 -3.40 4.34
N ILE A 81 1.22 -4.67 4.57
CA ILE A 81 0.35 -5.67 5.21
C ILE A 81 1.10 -6.26 6.38
N GLU A 82 0.45 -6.34 7.52
CA GLU A 82 0.82 -7.24 8.59
C GLU A 82 -0.22 -8.36 8.64
N THR A 83 0.26 -9.61 8.54
CA THR A 83 -0.58 -10.79 8.72
C THR A 83 -0.35 -11.36 10.11
N THR A 84 -1.42 -11.52 10.88
CA THR A 84 -1.40 -12.23 12.16
C THR A 84 -2.41 -13.36 12.13
N SER A 85 -2.23 -14.37 12.99
CA SER A 85 -3.24 -15.41 13.19
C SER A 85 -3.76 -15.33 14.62
N ASP A 86 -5.08 -15.40 14.79
CA ASP A 86 -5.67 -15.52 16.12
C ASP A 86 -5.57 -16.96 16.67
N SER A 87 -6.06 -17.17 17.90
CA SER A 87 -6.03 -18.47 18.57
C SER A 87 -6.78 -19.57 17.82
N ASP A 88 -7.70 -19.20 16.93
CA ASP A 88 -8.51 -20.11 16.12
C ASP A 88 -7.92 -20.30 14.72
N ARG A 89 -6.70 -19.78 14.47
CA ARG A 89 -5.99 -19.80 13.18
C ARG A 89 -6.68 -19.00 12.07
N ASN A 90 -7.55 -18.05 12.41
CA ASN A 90 -8.04 -17.12 11.40
C ASN A 90 -6.97 -16.06 11.14
N GLU A 91 -6.66 -15.84 9.87
CA GLU A 91 -5.77 -14.77 9.46
C GLU A 91 -6.45 -13.40 9.64
N ARG A 92 -5.70 -12.47 10.22
CA ARG A 92 -6.07 -11.09 10.44
C ARG A 92 -5.06 -10.22 9.74
N PHE A 93 -5.55 -9.29 8.93
CA PHE A 93 -4.73 -8.39 8.14
C PHE A 93 -4.89 -6.97 8.66
N ASN A 94 -3.79 -6.38 9.10
CA ASN A 94 -3.69 -4.95 9.25
C ASN A 94 -3.04 -4.40 7.98
N ASN A 95 -3.64 -3.40 7.34
CA ASN A 95 -3.07 -2.88 6.11
C ASN A 95 -3.22 -1.37 5.94
N ILE A 96 -2.27 -0.80 5.21
CA ILE A 96 -2.38 0.52 4.59
C ILE A 96 -2.00 0.35 3.13
N GLN A 97 -2.95 0.62 2.25
CA GLN A 97 -2.74 0.69 0.81
C GLN A 97 -3.06 2.10 0.33
N VAL A 98 -2.14 2.69 -0.41
CA VAL A 98 -2.33 3.97 -1.09
C VAL A 98 -2.15 3.73 -2.58
N THR A 99 -3.16 4.12 -3.36
CA THR A 99 -3.11 4.06 -4.82
C THR A 99 -3.04 5.47 -5.37
N TYR A 100 -2.02 5.74 -6.17
CA TYR A 100 -1.84 7.00 -6.88
C TYR A 100 -2.17 6.80 -8.35
N HIS A 101 -2.92 7.75 -8.91
CA HIS A 101 -2.98 7.95 -10.35
C HIS A 101 -1.68 8.63 -10.82
N LEU A 102 -1.09 8.10 -11.89
CA LEU A 102 0.16 8.59 -12.48
C LEU A 102 -0.05 9.11 -13.90
N ASP A 103 0.81 10.05 -14.31
CA ASP A 103 1.02 10.33 -15.73
C ASP A 103 1.47 9.06 -16.47
N TYR A 104 0.71 8.68 -17.50
CA TYR A 104 0.94 7.46 -18.26
C TYR A 104 2.31 7.45 -18.96
N GLY A 105 2.71 8.57 -19.57
CA GLY A 105 3.98 8.65 -20.31
C GLY A 105 5.18 8.45 -19.41
N LYS A 106 5.17 9.07 -18.22
CA LYS A 106 6.21 8.88 -17.19
C LYS A 106 6.24 7.45 -16.66
N ALA A 107 5.07 6.89 -16.31
CA ALA A 107 4.99 5.53 -15.78
C ALA A 107 5.46 4.49 -16.81
N HIS A 108 5.04 4.62 -18.07
CA HIS A 108 5.46 3.74 -19.16
C HIS A 108 6.97 3.82 -19.40
N ALA A 109 7.54 5.03 -19.43
CA ALA A 109 8.98 5.22 -19.58
C ALA A 109 9.77 4.53 -18.45
N ILE A 110 9.29 4.61 -17.20
CA ILE A 110 9.92 3.92 -16.07
C ILE A 110 9.86 2.41 -16.25
N ILE A 111 8.71 1.86 -16.62
CA ILE A 111 8.55 0.40 -16.79
C ILE A 111 9.40 -0.13 -17.96
N GLU A 112 9.53 0.62 -19.05
CA GLU A 112 10.36 0.21 -20.19
C GLU A 112 11.86 0.33 -19.91
N GLN A 113 12.28 1.38 -19.20
CA GLN A 113 13.71 1.68 -18.98
C GLN A 113 14.29 0.93 -17.78
N THR A 114 13.47 0.59 -16.78
CA THR A 114 13.95 0.01 -15.53
C THR A 114 13.51 -1.44 -15.38
N LYS A 115 14.49 -2.33 -15.14
CA LYS A 115 14.19 -3.71 -14.72
C LYS A 115 13.79 -3.79 -13.25
N LEU A 116 14.06 -2.74 -12.47
CA LEU A 116 13.86 -2.68 -11.03
C LEU A 116 13.40 -1.27 -10.65
N VAL A 117 12.23 -1.17 -10.04
CA VAL A 117 11.73 0.09 -9.49
C VAL A 117 12.40 0.30 -8.13
N THR A 118 13.13 1.40 -7.98
CA THR A 118 13.82 1.72 -6.72
C THR A 118 12.91 2.50 -5.79
N ARG A 119 13.23 2.50 -4.49
CA ARG A 119 12.55 3.31 -3.48
C ARG A 119 12.52 4.81 -3.84
N ASP A 120 13.61 5.32 -4.41
CA ASP A 120 13.70 6.72 -4.86
C ASP A 120 12.74 6.99 -6.02
N THR A 121 12.58 6.04 -6.95
CA THR A 121 11.58 6.13 -8.02
C THR A 121 10.16 6.20 -7.45
N LEU A 122 9.87 5.39 -6.43
CA LEU A 122 8.55 5.36 -5.77
C LEU A 122 8.22 6.68 -5.08
N SER A 123 9.16 7.20 -4.30
CA SER A 123 9.00 8.48 -3.62
C SER A 123 8.85 9.62 -4.64
N LEU A 124 9.70 9.65 -5.68
CA LEU A 124 9.60 10.66 -6.74
C LEU A 124 8.23 10.65 -7.44
N LEU A 125 7.66 9.46 -7.70
CA LEU A 125 6.33 9.34 -8.31
C LEU A 125 5.21 9.72 -7.35
N ALA A 126 5.27 9.32 -6.08
CA ALA A 126 4.25 9.63 -5.09
C ALA A 126 4.13 11.14 -4.81
N HIS A 127 5.23 11.87 -4.93
CA HIS A 127 5.30 13.32 -4.69
C HIS A 127 5.29 14.18 -5.95
N ASP A 128 5.16 13.58 -7.14
CA ASP A 128 5.06 14.35 -8.38
C ASP A 128 3.75 15.16 -8.38
N PRO A 129 3.80 16.50 -8.59
CA PRO A 129 2.60 17.33 -8.60
C PRO A 129 1.58 16.98 -9.68
N SER A 130 1.97 16.24 -10.74
CA SER A 130 1.03 15.75 -11.75
C SER A 130 0.24 14.53 -11.31
N ASN A 131 0.65 13.88 -10.22
CA ASN A 131 0.05 12.65 -9.71
C ASN A 131 -0.84 12.98 -8.51
N TYR A 132 -1.83 12.12 -8.26
CA TYR A 132 -2.76 12.32 -7.14
C TYR A 132 -3.21 10.99 -6.56
N ILE A 133 -3.60 11.00 -5.28
CA ILE A 133 -4.14 9.81 -4.61
C ILE A 133 -5.52 9.49 -5.23
N GLU A 134 -5.63 8.32 -5.84
CA GLU A 134 -6.86 7.77 -6.44
C GLU A 134 -7.69 7.05 -5.39
N SER A 135 -7.05 6.30 -4.48
CA SER A 135 -7.76 5.58 -3.42
C SER A 135 -6.86 5.25 -2.24
N ILE A 136 -7.48 5.06 -1.07
CA ILE A 136 -6.84 4.60 0.15
C ILE A 136 -7.65 3.47 0.75
N VAL A 137 -6.99 2.36 1.09
CA VAL A 137 -7.58 1.25 1.86
C VAL A 137 -6.81 1.10 3.15
N ILE A 138 -7.52 1.12 4.27
CA ILE A 138 -6.94 0.96 5.60
C ILE A 138 -7.76 -0.05 6.36
N SER A 139 -7.11 -1.04 6.97
CA SER A 139 -7.74 -2.01 7.85
C SER A 139 -6.95 -2.11 9.16
N ASP A 140 -7.63 -1.85 10.26
CA ASP A 140 -7.20 -2.22 11.61
C ASP A 140 -8.14 -3.32 12.12
N LEU A 141 -7.68 -4.56 12.07
CA LEU A 141 -8.45 -5.73 12.53
C LEU A 141 -7.97 -6.23 13.90
N THR A 142 -7.17 -5.43 14.61
CA THR A 142 -6.48 -5.87 15.84
C THR A 142 -7.34 -5.94 17.10
N GLY A 143 -8.67 -5.95 16.95
CA GLY A 143 -9.63 -6.01 18.05
C GLY A 143 -10.67 -7.13 17.96
N MET A 144 -10.67 -7.98 16.92
CA MET A 144 -11.73 -8.99 16.77
C MET A 144 -11.67 -10.07 17.86
N VAL A 145 -12.57 -10.00 18.83
CA VAL A 145 -12.80 -11.04 19.84
C VAL A 145 -13.94 -11.93 19.35
N ALA A 146 -13.66 -13.22 19.14
CA ALA A 146 -14.59 -14.21 18.58
C ALA A 146 -15.91 -14.37 19.37
N ALA A 147 -15.97 -13.92 20.63
CA ALA A 147 -17.07 -14.21 21.55
C ALA A 147 -18.30 -13.29 21.44
N THR A 148 -18.21 -12.11 20.83
CA THR A 148 -19.31 -11.12 20.82
C THR A 148 -19.96 -10.87 19.46
N GLY A 149 -19.34 -11.33 18.35
CA GLY A 149 -19.85 -11.06 17.00
C GLY A 149 -19.81 -9.59 16.56
N GLU A 150 -19.26 -8.69 17.38
CA GLU A 150 -19.06 -7.29 17.03
C GLU A 150 -17.74 -7.11 16.26
N LEU A 151 -17.82 -6.43 15.11
CA LEU A 151 -16.67 -5.92 14.38
C LEU A 151 -15.98 -4.84 15.24
N LEU A 152 -14.98 -5.24 16.02
CA LEU A 152 -14.15 -4.33 16.82
C LEU A 152 -12.97 -3.72 16.02
N GLY A 153 -12.91 -3.96 14.71
CA GLY A 153 -11.91 -3.38 13.80
C GLY A 153 -12.51 -2.27 12.93
N LYS A 154 -11.68 -1.37 12.44
CA LYS A 154 -12.08 -0.31 11.50
C LYS A 154 -11.49 -0.60 10.12
N ARG A 155 -12.34 -0.52 9.11
CA ARG A 155 -11.93 -0.61 7.70
C ARG A 155 -12.47 0.58 6.94
N TYR A 156 -11.59 1.26 6.23
CA TYR A 156 -11.93 2.33 5.30
C TYR A 156 -11.46 1.93 3.91
N GLU A 157 -12.37 2.02 2.96
CA GLU A 157 -12.09 1.94 1.53
C GLU A 157 -12.59 3.26 0.94
N LEU A 158 -11.66 4.18 0.68
CA LEU A 158 -11.96 5.52 0.21
C LEU A 158 -11.51 5.65 -1.23
N ASP A 159 -12.44 5.95 -2.13
CA ASP A 159 -12.13 6.29 -3.51
C ASP A 159 -11.88 7.80 -3.69
N LEU A 160 -11.60 8.22 -4.92
CA LEU A 160 -11.29 9.62 -5.23
C LEU A 160 -12.43 10.57 -4.86
N ASP A 161 -13.69 10.14 -5.02
CA ASP A 161 -14.85 10.95 -4.72
C ASP A 161 -15.08 11.05 -3.22
N ASP A 162 -14.89 9.96 -2.47
CA ASP A 162 -14.86 9.98 -1.01
C ASP A 162 -13.79 10.95 -0.51
N LEU A 163 -12.56 10.82 -1.01
CA LEU A 163 -11.41 11.64 -0.63
C LEU A 163 -11.61 13.14 -0.93
N ARG A 164 -12.39 13.47 -1.96
CA ARG A 164 -12.73 14.85 -2.33
C ARG A 164 -13.82 15.45 -1.45
N ASN A 165 -14.79 14.63 -1.04
CA ASN A 165 -15.99 15.07 -0.32
C ASN A 165 -15.94 14.77 1.19
N MET A 166 -14.84 14.20 1.67
CA MET A 166 -14.65 13.83 3.07
C MET A 166 -14.75 15.04 4.01
N THR A 167 -15.49 14.86 5.11
CA THR A 167 -15.58 15.86 6.18
C THR A 167 -14.28 15.87 7.01
N GLU A 168 -14.05 16.96 7.75
CA GLU A 168 -12.89 17.04 8.66
C GLU A 168 -12.94 15.96 9.77
N GLU A 169 -14.13 15.60 10.22
CA GLU A 169 -14.34 14.53 11.21
C GLU A 169 -13.90 13.16 10.68
N ILE A 170 -14.38 12.76 9.50
CA ILE A 170 -14.00 11.49 8.86
C ILE A 170 -12.51 11.50 8.54
N CYS A 171 -11.99 12.62 8.04
CA CYS A 171 -10.56 12.79 7.79
C CYS A 171 -9.74 12.52 9.06
N ASN A 172 -10.09 13.12 10.20
CA ASN A 172 -9.38 12.90 11.46
C ASN A 172 -9.46 11.45 11.94
N GLU A 173 -10.60 10.80 11.74
CA GLU A 173 -10.81 9.40 12.12
C GLU A 173 -9.94 8.45 11.28
N VAL A 174 -9.98 8.61 9.96
CA VAL A 174 -9.16 7.83 9.00
C VAL A 174 -7.68 7.98 9.34
N VAL A 175 -7.23 9.21 9.57
CA VAL A 175 -5.86 9.53 9.96
C VAL A 175 -5.46 8.85 11.27
N ALA A 176 -6.34 8.85 12.27
CA ALA A 176 -6.06 8.17 13.53
C ALA A 176 -5.85 6.67 13.32
N VAL A 177 -6.69 6.03 12.50
CA VAL A 177 -6.54 4.60 12.17
C VAL A 177 -5.26 4.33 11.38
N MET A 178 -4.93 5.15 10.38
CA MET A 178 -3.67 4.99 9.65
C MET A 178 -2.45 5.05 10.57
N ASN A 179 -2.42 5.99 11.52
CA ASN A 179 -1.30 6.09 12.46
C ASN A 179 -1.19 4.88 13.38
N VAL A 180 -2.32 4.33 13.84
CA VAL A 180 -2.34 3.09 14.64
C VAL A 180 -1.78 1.92 13.84
N VAL A 181 -2.25 1.74 12.60
CA VAL A 181 -1.77 0.65 11.74
C VAL A 181 -0.29 0.82 11.39
N LEU A 182 0.16 2.05 11.07
CA LEU A 182 1.57 2.33 10.78
C LEU A 182 2.47 2.06 11.98
N ALA A 183 2.05 2.45 13.20
CA ALA A 183 2.81 2.16 14.41
C ALA A 183 2.95 0.66 14.65
N ARG A 184 1.90 -0.13 14.37
CA ARG A 184 1.95 -1.60 14.45
C ARG A 184 2.91 -2.19 13.42
N LEU A 185 2.79 -1.76 12.15
CA LEU A 185 3.72 -2.17 11.09
C LEU A 185 5.17 -1.87 11.50
N LYS A 186 5.45 -0.72 12.10
CA LYS A 186 6.79 -0.38 12.61
C LYS A 186 7.25 -1.29 13.75
N LEU A 187 6.38 -1.60 14.71
CA LEU A 187 6.70 -2.52 15.82
C LEU A 187 7.00 -3.93 15.32
N SER A 188 6.20 -4.43 14.38
CA SER A 188 6.40 -5.77 13.80
C SER A 188 7.63 -5.83 12.91
N ALA A 189 8.06 -4.70 12.33
CA ALA A 189 9.34 -4.61 11.63
C ALA A 189 10.53 -4.56 12.60
N GLY A 190 10.42 -3.81 13.71
CA GLY A 190 11.52 -3.61 14.67
C GLY A 190 11.74 -4.74 15.69
N ASN A 191 10.83 -5.71 15.79
CA ASN A 191 11.00 -6.93 16.59
C ASN A 191 11.74 -8.06 15.83
N THR A 192 12.36 -7.73 14.70
CA THR A 192 13.23 -8.63 13.90
C THR A 192 14.68 -8.57 14.35
#